data_AF-A0A6V7L1B9-F1
#
_entry.id   AF-A0A6V7L1B9-F1
#
_cell.length_a   1.000
_cell.length_b   1.000
_cell.length_c   1.000
_cell.angle_alpha   90.00
_cell.angle_beta   90.00
_cell.angle_gamma   90.00
#
_symmetry.space_group_name_H-M   'P 1'
#
loop_
_entity.id
_entity.type
_entity.pdbx_description
1 polymer ?
#
loop_
_entity_poly.entity_id
_entity_poly.type
_entity_poly.pdbx_seq_one_letter_code
_entity_poly.pdbx_strand_id
1 'polypeptide(L)'
;NNGAAVIDFTNQKAVDWWVGRLKALEKLGIDSFKFDAGEGSWLPQIPMLNGEASLQPGFFTKSYVNALANNFNSIIEARVGWDSQDLPIFIRMIDKDTRYTWNNGLPTLITTLLQMNLAGYVFVLPDMIGGNGYLNGSLNGTFLPSKDLFIRWLQCNVFMPSLQYSFVPWDFDQE
;
A
#
# COMPACT_ATOMS: atom_id res chain seq x y z
N ASN A 1 21.71 6.31 -18.13
CA ASN A 1 20.39 6.94 -17.95
C ASN A 1 19.30 5.89 -18.10
N ASN A 2 18.91 5.24 -17.01
CA ASN A 2 17.69 4.43 -17.00
C ASN A 2 16.55 5.40 -16.68
N GLY A 3 15.96 6.01 -17.70
CA GLY A 3 14.88 6.99 -17.49
C GLY A 3 13.68 6.35 -16.80
N ALA A 4 13.17 7.01 -15.76
CA ALA A 4 11.92 6.65 -15.11
C ALA A 4 10.80 7.60 -15.58
N ALA A 5 9.56 7.12 -15.57
CA ALA A 5 8.37 7.91 -15.91
C ALA A 5 7.24 7.60 -14.93
N VAL A 6 6.32 8.55 -14.78
CA VAL A 6 5.13 8.44 -13.94
C VAL A 6 3.89 8.66 -14.79
N ILE A 7 2.83 7.88 -14.55
CA ILE A 7 1.53 8.13 -15.16
C ILE A 7 0.92 9.36 -14.46
N ASP A 8 0.55 10.35 -15.25
CA ASP A 8 -0.13 11.54 -14.72
C ASP A 8 -1.61 11.24 -14.44
N PHE A 9 -1.91 10.89 -13.19
CA PHE A 9 -3.28 10.62 -12.74
C PHE A 9 -4.18 11.86 -12.68
N THR A 10 -3.65 13.04 -12.99
CA THR A 10 -4.45 14.27 -13.17
C THR A 10 -4.90 14.45 -14.62
N ASN A 11 -4.36 13.66 -15.56
CA ASN A 11 -4.76 13.65 -16.97
C ASN A 11 -5.68 12.47 -17.28
N GLN A 12 -6.97 12.74 -17.52
CA GLN A 12 -7.96 11.69 -17.78
C GLN A 12 -7.58 10.76 -18.93
N LYS A 13 -6.94 11.26 -20.00
CA LYS A 13 -6.51 10.40 -21.13
C LYS A 13 -5.43 9.40 -20.71
N ALA A 14 -4.54 9.80 -19.81
CA ALA A 14 -3.50 8.92 -19.28
C ALA A 14 -4.12 7.87 -18.32
N VAL A 15 -5.08 8.29 -17.49
CA VAL A 15 -5.86 7.41 -16.62
C VAL A 15 -6.62 6.37 -17.44
N ASP A 16 -7.38 6.78 -18.46
CA ASP A 16 -8.16 5.87 -19.31
C ASP A 16 -7.25 4.84 -20.01
N TRP A 17 -6.10 5.30 -20.52
CA TRP A 17 -5.10 4.42 -21.13
C TRP A 17 -4.55 3.40 -20.14
N TRP A 18 -4.24 3.81 -18.92
CA TRP A 18 -3.68 2.93 -17.89
C TRP A 18 -4.74 1.96 -17.34
N VAL A 19 -5.93 2.45 -16.99
CA VAL A 19 -7.07 1.64 -16.51
C VAL A 19 -7.44 0.58 -17.54
N GLY A 20 -7.53 0.94 -18.82
CA GLY A 20 -7.87 0.01 -19.89
C GLY A 20 -6.93 -1.20 -19.97
N ARG A 21 -5.66 -1.04 -19.61
CA ARG A 21 -4.69 -2.14 -19.55
C ARG A 21 -4.94 -3.07 -18.38
N LEU A 22 -5.24 -2.53 -17.19
CA LEU A 22 -5.54 -3.34 -16.02
C LEU A 22 -6.89 -4.06 -16.16
N LYS A 23 -7.88 -3.43 -16.79
CA LYS A 23 -9.14 -4.08 -17.18
C LYS A 23 -8.94 -5.24 -18.14
N ALA A 24 -7.92 -5.20 -18.99
CA ALA A 24 -7.56 -6.35 -19.83
C ALA A 24 -6.99 -7.51 -18.98
N LEU A 25 -6.29 -7.22 -17.88
CA LEU A 25 -5.79 -8.23 -16.95
C LEU A 25 -6.91 -8.85 -16.09
N GLU A 26 -7.91 -8.07 -15.65
CA GLU A 26 -9.09 -8.63 -14.97
C GLU A 26 -9.82 -9.67 -15.83
N LYS A 27 -9.87 -9.48 -17.16
CA LYS A 27 -10.45 -10.45 -18.10
C LYS A 27 -9.70 -11.79 -18.14
N LEU A 28 -8.46 -11.84 -17.63
CA LEU A 28 -7.67 -13.06 -17.50
C LEU A 28 -7.92 -13.79 -16.16
N GLY A 29 -8.82 -13.28 -15.32
CA GLY A 29 -9.17 -13.87 -14.03
C GLY A 29 -8.42 -13.26 -12.83
N ILE A 30 -7.84 -12.06 -12.96
CA ILE A 30 -7.32 -11.32 -11.80
C ILE A 30 -8.49 -10.68 -11.06
N ASP A 31 -8.66 -11.02 -9.78
CA ASP A 31 -9.76 -10.50 -8.94
C ASP A 31 -9.52 -9.09 -8.40
N SER A 32 -8.26 -8.75 -8.07
CA SER A 32 -7.90 -7.44 -7.53
C SER A 32 -6.43 -7.10 -7.73
N PHE A 33 -6.05 -5.87 -7.37
CA PHE A 33 -4.70 -5.36 -7.50
C PHE A 33 -4.21 -4.75 -6.18
N LYS A 34 -2.91 -4.95 -5.94
CA LYS A 34 -2.11 -4.20 -4.97
C LYS A 34 -1.48 -3.01 -5.69
N PHE A 35 -1.93 -1.80 -5.35
CA PHE A 35 -1.43 -0.57 -5.96
C PHE A 35 -0.34 0.06 -5.10
N ASP A 36 0.89 -0.09 -5.56
CA ASP A 36 2.06 0.51 -4.92
C ASP A 36 2.42 1.86 -5.56
N ALA A 37 3.18 2.66 -4.80
CA ALA A 37 3.50 4.07 -5.08
C ALA A 37 2.29 5.02 -4.94
N GLY A 38 2.29 6.11 -5.72
CA GLY A 38 1.27 7.16 -5.68
C GLY A 38 1.68 8.41 -4.89
N GLU A 39 2.89 8.46 -4.34
CA GLU A 39 3.41 9.65 -3.68
C GLU A 39 3.75 10.78 -4.64
N GLY A 40 3.40 12.00 -4.24
CA GLY A 40 3.89 13.21 -4.91
C GLY A 40 5.42 13.40 -4.83
N SER A 41 6.10 12.74 -3.88
CA SER A 41 7.56 12.87 -3.71
C SER A 41 8.38 12.24 -4.84
N TRP A 42 7.77 11.37 -5.65
CA TRP A 42 8.42 10.73 -6.80
C TRP A 42 8.13 11.46 -8.12
N LEU A 43 7.38 12.56 -8.07
CA LEU A 43 7.16 13.43 -9.21
C LEU A 43 8.38 14.33 -9.47
N PRO A 44 8.56 14.82 -10.72
CA PRO A 44 9.48 15.90 -11.01
C PRO A 44 9.24 17.10 -10.08
N GLN A 45 10.31 17.78 -9.69
CA GLN A 45 10.25 18.98 -8.85
C GLN A 45 10.60 20.19 -9.74
N ILE A 46 9.66 21.00 -10.21
CA ILE A 46 8.23 21.14 -9.88
C ILE A 46 7.34 20.31 -10.85
N PRO A 47 6.27 19.65 -10.38
CA PRO A 47 5.44 18.83 -11.25
C PRO A 47 4.48 19.70 -12.08
N MET A 48 4.27 19.32 -13.34
CA MET A 48 3.22 19.88 -14.19
C MET A 48 2.01 18.96 -14.15
N LEU A 49 0.97 19.36 -13.42
CA LEU A 49 -0.26 18.59 -13.21
C LEU A 49 -1.48 19.39 -13.70
N ASN A 50 -2.53 18.71 -14.12
CA ASN A 50 -3.78 19.31 -14.56
C ASN A 50 -4.71 19.59 -13.35
N GLY A 51 -4.35 20.58 -12.53
CA GLY A 51 -5.20 21.05 -11.45
C GLY A 51 -4.64 22.25 -10.68
N GLU A 52 -5.37 22.67 -9.66
CA GLU A 52 -5.04 23.85 -8.86
C GLU A 52 -3.70 23.67 -8.13
N ALA A 53 -2.77 24.60 -8.35
CA ALA A 53 -1.45 24.56 -7.73
C ALA A 53 -1.52 24.61 -6.19
N SER A 54 -2.58 25.21 -5.63
CA SER A 54 -2.84 25.28 -4.19
C SER A 54 -3.11 23.93 -3.53
N LEU A 55 -3.46 22.91 -4.31
CA LEU A 55 -3.70 21.55 -3.82
C LEU A 55 -2.45 20.68 -3.83
N GLN A 56 -1.31 21.20 -4.34
CA GLN A 56 -0.05 20.48 -4.28
C GLN A 56 0.52 20.47 -2.85
N PRO A 57 1.19 19.37 -2.44
CA PRO A 57 1.54 18.19 -3.23
C PRO A 57 0.45 17.11 -3.26
N GLY A 58 -0.63 17.24 -2.47
CA GLY A 58 -1.64 16.20 -2.28
C GLY A 58 -2.49 15.89 -3.51
N PHE A 59 -2.62 16.83 -4.45
CA PHE A 59 -3.51 16.71 -5.61
C PHE A 59 -3.23 15.47 -6.47
N PHE A 60 -1.96 15.14 -6.70
CA PHE A 60 -1.60 13.93 -7.46
C PHE A 60 -2.07 12.67 -6.74
N THR A 61 -1.71 12.53 -5.46
CA THR A 61 -2.08 11.39 -4.63
C THR A 61 -3.60 11.24 -4.53
N LYS A 62 -4.33 12.35 -4.34
CA LYS A 62 -5.80 12.37 -4.33
C LYS A 62 -6.37 11.88 -5.65
N SER A 63 -5.87 12.40 -6.78
CA SER A 63 -6.34 12.01 -8.12
C SER A 63 -6.06 10.53 -8.40
N TYR A 64 -4.90 10.04 -7.97
CA TYR A 64 -4.53 8.63 -8.06
C TYR A 64 -5.51 7.72 -7.31
N VAL A 65 -5.72 7.92 -6.01
CA VAL A 65 -6.61 7.05 -5.22
C VAL A 65 -8.07 7.14 -5.67
N ASN A 66 -8.54 8.32 -6.10
CA ASN A 66 -9.88 8.47 -6.68
C ASN A 66 -9.99 7.67 -7.99
N ALA A 67 -8.99 7.72 -8.86
CA ALA A 67 -8.98 6.94 -10.09
C ALA A 67 -9.00 5.43 -9.78
N LEU A 68 -8.30 4.97 -8.74
CA LEU A 68 -8.35 3.57 -8.33
C LEU A 68 -9.76 3.18 -7.85
N ALA A 69 -10.32 3.92 -6.90
CA ALA A 69 -11.64 3.61 -6.32
C ALA A 69 -12.79 3.68 -7.34
N ASN A 70 -12.71 4.58 -8.32
CA ASN A 70 -13.75 4.74 -9.35
C ASN A 70 -13.69 3.65 -10.43
N ASN A 71 -12.55 2.98 -10.61
CA ASN A 71 -12.36 2.05 -11.73
C ASN A 71 -12.22 0.58 -11.30
N PHE A 72 -11.94 0.29 -10.03
CA PHE A 72 -11.76 -1.08 -9.54
C PHE A 72 -12.69 -1.38 -8.36
N ASN A 73 -12.83 -2.66 -8.02
CA ASN A 73 -13.67 -3.09 -6.88
C ASN A 73 -13.05 -2.67 -5.54
N SER A 74 -13.79 -2.83 -4.44
CA SER A 74 -13.38 -2.38 -3.10
C SER A 74 -12.30 -3.24 -2.43
N ILE A 75 -11.87 -4.35 -3.04
CA ILE A 75 -10.84 -5.25 -2.48
C ILE A 75 -9.42 -4.90 -2.95
N ILE A 76 -9.25 -3.73 -3.58
CA ILE A 76 -7.94 -3.18 -3.91
C ILE A 76 -7.30 -2.54 -2.67
N GLU A 77 -5.97 -2.41 -2.71
CA GLU A 77 -5.22 -1.63 -1.74
C GLU A 77 -4.39 -0.53 -2.40
N ALA A 78 -4.20 0.59 -1.71
CA ALA A 78 -3.26 1.65 -2.05
C ALA A 78 -2.32 1.94 -0.85
N ARG A 79 -1.06 2.30 -1.11
CA ARG A 79 -0.08 2.65 -0.04
C ARG A 79 -0.23 4.08 0.48
N VAL A 80 -0.93 4.94 -0.26
CA VAL A 80 -1.02 6.39 0.00
C VAL A 80 -2.47 6.84 0.08
N GLY A 81 -2.71 7.97 0.75
CA GLY A 81 -4.01 8.61 0.82
C GLY A 81 -3.87 10.10 1.10
N TRP A 82 -4.74 10.92 0.50
CA TRP A 82 -4.83 12.35 0.76
C TRP A 82 -6.26 12.82 0.48
N ASP A 83 -6.96 13.25 1.53
CA ASP A 83 -8.35 13.71 1.43
C ASP A 83 -9.23 12.72 0.66
N SER A 84 -9.16 11.45 1.11
CA SER A 84 -9.72 10.27 0.45
C SER A 84 -10.31 9.26 1.44
N GLN A 85 -10.65 9.71 2.64
CA GLN A 85 -11.23 8.90 3.72
C GLN A 85 -12.63 8.38 3.39
N ASP A 86 -13.31 9.03 2.45
CA ASP A 86 -14.63 8.67 1.93
C ASP A 86 -14.58 7.47 0.98
N LEU A 87 -13.40 7.09 0.49
CA LEU A 87 -13.26 5.99 -0.48
C LEU A 87 -13.32 4.61 0.19
N PRO A 88 -14.11 3.66 -0.34
CA PRO A 88 -14.27 2.33 0.24
C PRO A 88 -13.17 1.36 -0.23
N ILE A 89 -11.91 1.74 -0.06
CA ILE A 89 -10.74 0.94 -0.46
C ILE A 89 -9.77 0.77 0.70
N PHE A 90 -8.93 -0.27 0.66
CA PHE A 90 -7.92 -0.44 1.68
C PHE A 90 -6.77 0.55 1.51
N ILE A 91 -6.39 1.24 2.59
CA ILE A 91 -5.14 1.99 2.66
C ILE A 91 -4.15 1.20 3.51
N ARG A 92 -3.06 0.78 2.89
CA ARG A 92 -2.04 -0.08 3.51
C ARG A 92 -1.07 0.76 4.34
N MET A 93 -0.68 0.25 5.51
CA MET A 93 0.44 0.81 6.27
C MET A 93 1.73 0.75 5.45
N ILE A 94 2.65 1.70 5.62
CA ILE A 94 3.97 1.55 4.99
C ILE A 94 4.64 0.24 5.44
N ASP A 95 5.46 -0.31 4.56
CA ASP A 95 6.24 -1.52 4.76
C ASP A 95 6.85 -1.57 6.17
N LYS A 96 6.53 -2.62 6.91
CA LYS A 96 7.05 -2.91 8.24
C LYS A 96 8.21 -3.87 8.14
N ASP A 97 9.24 -3.58 8.93
CA ASP A 97 10.42 -4.41 8.99
C ASP A 97 10.17 -5.66 9.84
N THR A 98 10.79 -6.76 9.45
CA THR A 98 10.78 -8.03 10.19
C THR A 98 11.60 -7.92 11.49
N ARG A 99 11.05 -7.23 12.51
CA ARG A 99 11.67 -7.02 13.82
C ARG A 99 10.65 -6.67 14.91
N TYR A 100 11.05 -6.87 16.17
CA TYR A 100 10.27 -6.55 17.38
C TYR A 100 10.39 -5.11 17.87
N THR A 101 11.17 -4.26 17.21
CA THR A 101 11.52 -2.93 17.75
C THR A 101 10.51 -1.87 17.33
N TRP A 102 10.48 -0.77 18.09
CA TRP A 102 9.70 0.43 17.76
C TRP A 102 10.18 1.15 16.50
N ASN A 103 11.36 0.79 15.98
CA ASN A 103 11.82 1.30 14.69
C ASN A 103 11.21 0.46 13.56
N ASN A 104 9.99 0.82 13.17
CA ASN A 104 9.23 0.25 12.05
C ASN A 104 8.93 -1.27 12.17
N GLY A 105 8.97 -1.86 13.37
CA GLY A 105 8.66 -3.26 13.61
C GLY A 105 7.24 -3.51 14.13
N LEU A 106 7.01 -4.72 14.64
CA LEU A 106 5.72 -5.23 15.14
C LEU A 106 4.97 -4.25 16.08
N PRO A 107 5.60 -3.63 17.12
CA PRO A 107 4.87 -2.74 18.03
C PRO A 107 4.24 -1.53 17.33
N THR A 108 4.77 -1.13 16.18
CA THR A 108 4.28 0.04 15.45
C THR A 108 2.98 -0.22 14.70
N LEU A 109 2.53 -1.47 14.54
CA LEU A 109 1.26 -1.77 13.88
C LEU A 109 0.09 -1.10 14.60
N ILE A 110 0.06 -1.21 15.94
CA ILE A 110 -1.03 -0.69 16.77
C ILE A 110 -1.09 0.84 16.68
N THR A 111 0.06 1.51 16.84
CA THR A 111 0.09 2.97 16.78
C THR A 111 -0.20 3.50 15.38
N THR A 112 0.25 2.80 14.33
CA THR A 112 -0.06 3.15 12.93
C THR A 112 -1.56 2.99 12.66
N LEU A 113 -2.16 1.87 13.08
CA LEU A 113 -3.61 1.61 12.92
C LEU A 113 -4.44 2.70 13.61
N LEU A 114 -4.13 3.00 14.87
CA LEU A 114 -4.86 4.02 15.63
C LEU A 114 -4.73 5.40 14.99
N GLN A 115 -3.52 5.77 14.53
CA GLN A 115 -3.29 7.04 13.86
C GLN A 115 -4.11 7.15 12.57
N MET A 116 -4.13 6.10 11.75
CA MET A 116 -4.91 6.08 10.50
C MET A 116 -6.42 6.16 10.76
N ASN A 117 -6.90 5.41 11.76
CA ASN A 117 -8.31 5.47 12.18
C ASN A 117 -8.70 6.87 12.68
N LEU A 118 -7.85 7.51 13.49
CA LEU A 118 -8.08 8.89 13.95
C LEU A 118 -8.06 9.90 12.81
N ALA A 119 -7.30 9.62 11.74
CA ALA A 119 -7.30 10.41 10.50
C ALA A 119 -8.48 10.08 9.56
N GLY A 120 -9.40 9.19 9.97
CA GLY A 120 -10.62 8.83 9.25
C GLY A 120 -10.52 7.62 8.32
N TYR A 121 -9.36 6.98 8.22
CA TYR A 121 -9.20 5.78 7.40
C TYR A 121 -9.57 4.54 8.21
N VAL A 122 -10.72 3.94 7.92
CA VAL A 122 -11.24 2.76 8.66
C VAL A 122 -10.88 1.43 7.99
N PHE A 123 -10.65 1.43 6.67
CA PHE A 123 -10.20 0.28 5.90
C PHE A 123 -8.67 0.24 5.86
N VAL A 124 -8.04 0.13 7.03
CA VAL A 124 -6.58 0.02 7.11
C VAL A 124 -6.17 -1.41 6.79
N LEU A 125 -5.29 -1.60 5.81
CA LEU A 125 -4.62 -2.88 5.60
C LEU A 125 -3.33 -2.90 6.43
N PRO A 126 -3.26 -3.73 7.48
CA PRO A 126 -2.03 -3.93 8.21
C PRO A 126 -1.01 -4.55 7.28
N ASP A 127 0.22 -4.05 7.34
CA ASP A 127 1.25 -4.61 6.49
C ASP A 127 1.51 -6.10 6.81
N MET A 128 2.20 -6.75 5.88
CA MET A 128 2.28 -8.20 5.75
C MET A 128 2.71 -8.92 7.04
N ILE A 129 2.08 -10.05 7.32
CA ILE A 129 2.31 -10.87 8.53
C ILE A 129 3.77 -11.34 8.55
N GLY A 130 4.50 -10.96 9.60
CA GLY A 130 5.94 -11.22 9.75
C GLY A 130 6.85 -10.12 9.20
N GLY A 131 6.29 -9.06 8.62
CA GLY A 131 7.00 -7.95 7.97
C GLY A 131 7.45 -8.29 6.54
N ASN A 132 8.27 -7.41 5.96
CA ASN A 132 8.70 -7.51 4.55
C ASN A 132 9.96 -8.33 4.31
N GLY A 133 10.68 -8.73 5.37
CA GLY A 133 11.85 -9.61 5.24
C GLY A 133 13.05 -9.01 4.50
N TYR A 134 13.22 -7.68 4.45
CA TYR A 134 14.33 -7.06 3.73
C TYR A 134 15.70 -7.47 4.29
N LEU A 135 16.43 -8.31 3.55
CA LEU A 135 17.78 -8.71 3.92
C LEU A 135 18.73 -7.51 3.78
N ASN A 136 19.34 -7.08 4.89
CA ASN A 136 20.20 -5.89 4.95
C ASN A 136 19.52 -4.62 4.41
N GLY A 137 18.19 -4.51 4.55
CA GLY A 137 17.43 -3.36 4.04
C GLY A 137 17.33 -3.29 2.51
N SER A 138 17.57 -4.41 1.80
CA SER A 138 17.49 -4.51 0.34
C SER A 138 16.39 -5.46 -0.10
N LEU A 139 15.88 -5.23 -1.32
CA LEU A 139 14.97 -6.13 -2.04
C LEU A 139 15.68 -7.35 -2.64
N ASN A 140 17.01 -7.39 -2.64
CA ASN A 140 17.79 -8.45 -3.30
C ASN A 140 17.95 -9.74 -2.46
N GLY A 141 17.17 -9.87 -1.39
CA GLY A 141 17.14 -11.08 -0.57
C GLY A 141 16.08 -11.00 0.51
N THR A 142 15.62 -12.16 0.95
CA THR A 142 14.60 -12.30 1.99
C THR A 142 15.20 -12.92 3.24
N PHE A 143 14.97 -12.28 4.39
CA PHE A 143 15.22 -12.81 5.71
C PHE A 143 13.91 -13.23 6.35
N LEU A 144 13.77 -14.52 6.69
CA LEU A 144 12.56 -15.03 7.35
C LEU A 144 12.43 -14.47 8.77
N PRO A 145 11.22 -14.12 9.24
CA PRO A 145 10.99 -13.80 10.64
C PRO A 145 11.29 -15.02 11.51
N SER A 146 11.62 -14.79 12.78
CA SER A 146 11.54 -15.89 13.74
C SER A 146 10.09 -16.38 13.83
N LYS A 147 9.91 -17.67 14.11
CA LYS A 147 8.58 -18.27 14.32
C LYS A 147 7.75 -17.49 15.34
N ASP A 148 8.34 -17.13 16.47
CA ASP A 148 7.67 -16.33 17.49
C ASP A 148 7.23 -14.97 16.95
N LEU A 149 8.08 -14.26 16.19
CA LEU A 149 7.70 -12.99 15.57
C LEU A 149 6.53 -13.16 14.59
N PHE A 150 6.56 -14.20 13.75
CA PHE A 150 5.47 -14.50 12.83
C PHE A 150 4.15 -14.74 13.59
N ILE A 151 4.16 -15.59 14.62
CA ILE A 151 2.99 -15.90 15.45
C ILE A 151 2.45 -14.64 16.13
N ARG A 152 3.31 -13.81 16.74
CA ARG A 152 2.89 -12.56 17.40
C ARG A 152 2.33 -11.55 16.41
N TRP A 153 2.88 -11.49 15.21
CA TRP A 153 2.38 -10.63 14.15
C TRP A 153 0.99 -11.07 13.66
N LEU A 154 0.81 -12.37 13.44
CA LEU A 154 -0.49 -12.94 13.09
C LEU A 154 -1.53 -12.66 14.19
N GLN A 155 -1.18 -12.92 15.45
CA GLN A 155 -2.03 -12.63 16.61
C GLN A 155 -2.40 -11.15 16.73
N CYS A 156 -1.53 -10.23 16.29
CA CYS A 156 -1.84 -8.81 16.26
C CYS A 156 -2.81 -8.49 15.11
N ASN A 157 -2.55 -9.00 13.91
CA ASN A 157 -3.32 -8.71 12.70
C ASN A 157 -4.75 -9.31 12.73
N VAL A 158 -5.02 -10.40 13.45
CA VAL A 158 -6.40 -10.96 13.56
C VAL A 158 -7.40 -10.00 14.21
N PHE A 159 -6.94 -8.96 14.91
CA PHE A 159 -7.78 -7.91 15.47
C PHE A 159 -7.80 -6.63 14.63
N MET A 160 -7.28 -6.69 13.40
CA MET A 160 -7.23 -5.59 12.46
C MET A 160 -8.09 -5.89 11.21
N PRO A 161 -8.35 -4.93 10.32
CA PRO A 161 -9.36 -5.09 9.26
C PRO A 161 -9.09 -6.18 8.22
N SER A 162 -7.84 -6.63 8.07
CA SER A 162 -7.47 -7.62 7.05
C SER A 162 -6.19 -8.37 7.41
N LEU A 163 -6.00 -9.54 6.79
CA LEU A 163 -4.80 -10.35 6.87
C LEU A 163 -4.13 -10.42 5.50
N GLN A 164 -2.84 -10.06 5.42
CA GLN A 164 -2.01 -10.24 4.22
C GLN A 164 -0.73 -10.98 4.62
N TYR A 165 -0.39 -12.05 3.91
CA TYR A 165 0.78 -12.88 4.19
C TYR A 165 1.91 -12.57 3.19
N SER A 166 3.10 -12.27 3.69
CA SER A 166 4.36 -12.30 2.93
C SER A 166 5.08 -13.63 3.14
N PHE A 167 5.01 -14.12 4.37
CA PHE A 167 5.41 -15.46 4.80
C PHE A 167 4.17 -16.26 5.11
N VAL A 168 4.23 -17.58 4.93
CA VAL A 168 3.08 -18.47 5.06
C VAL A 168 3.30 -19.46 6.19
N PRO A 169 2.25 -19.97 6.85
CA PRO A 169 2.41 -20.85 8.01
C PRO A 169 3.28 -22.08 7.75
N TRP A 170 3.30 -22.60 6.53
CA TRP A 170 4.13 -23.75 6.13
C TRP A 170 5.60 -23.42 5.85
N ASP A 171 6.02 -22.16 6.01
CA ASP A 171 7.45 -21.80 6.10
C ASP A 171 8.05 -22.17 7.48
N PHE A 172 7.21 -22.55 8.44
CA PHE A 172 7.58 -22.89 9.82
C PHE A 172 7.27 -24.36 10.14
N ASP A 173 7.56 -24.77 11.37
CA ASP A 173 7.25 -26.12 11.85
C ASP A 173 5.73 -26.32 12.11
N GLN A 174 5.36 -27.46 12.72
CA GLN A 174 3.96 -27.88 12.89
C GLN A 174 3.23 -27.32 14.12
N GLU A 175 3.89 -26.60 15.04
CA GLU A 175 3.21 -25.95 16.19
C GLU A 175 2.31 -24.79 15.73
#